data_AF-A0A6A2YEJ2-F1
#
_entry.id   AF-A0A6A2YEJ2-F1
#
_cell.length_a   1.000
_cell.length_b   1.000
_cell.length_c   1.000
_cell.angle_alpha   90.00
_cell.angle_beta   90.00
_cell.angle_gamma   90.00
#
_symmetry.space_group_name_H-M   'P 1'
#
loop_
_entity.id
_entity.type
_entity.pdbx_description
1 polymer ?
#
loop_
_entity_poly.entity_id
_entity_poly.type
_entity_poly.pdbx_seq_one_letter_code
_entity_poly.pdbx_strand_id
1 'polypeptide(L)' 'MVHLFNRLLSDEELLPIIGKIHPSERNYAKQQSDYIISQADSGKDGRLSLIEMIEKPYVFYSAIFSEDEDEDYEYHNEFR' A
#
# COMPACT_ATOMS: atom_id res chain seq x y z
N MET A 1 -3.84 12.08 34.74
CA MET A 1 -5.09 12.82 34.51
C MET A 1 -5.32 12.77 33.00
N VAL A 2 -6.16 11.83 32.53
CA VAL A 2 -6.33 11.56 31.09
C VAL A 2 -7.31 12.58 30.52
N HIS A 3 -6.87 13.41 29.58
CA HIS A 3 -7.72 14.38 28.88
C HIS A 3 -8.58 13.67 27.82
N LEU A 4 -9.68 13.07 28.27
CA LEU A 4 -10.66 12.35 27.45
C LEU A 4 -11.60 13.27 26.62
N PHE A 5 -11.18 14.49 26.24
CA PHE A 5 -12.13 15.54 25.80
C PHE A 5 -12.16 15.86 24.29
N ASN A 6 -11.35 15.24 23.44
CA ASN A 6 -11.37 15.53 22.00
C ASN A 6 -11.23 14.30 21.08
N ARG A 7 -11.20 13.06 21.61
CA ARG A 7 -11.09 11.81 20.83
C ARG A 7 -9.90 11.76 19.85
N LEU A 8 -8.88 12.59 20.05
CA LEU A 8 -7.63 12.55 19.31
C LEU A 8 -6.59 11.84 20.17
N LEU A 9 -5.72 11.05 19.53
CA LEU A 9 -4.57 10.43 20.19
C LEU A 9 -3.35 11.35 20.04
N SER A 10 -2.57 11.52 21.10
CA SER A 10 -1.23 12.11 20.94
C SER A 10 -0.30 11.17 20.16
N ASP A 11 0.82 11.69 19.68
CA ASP A 11 1.87 10.89 19.05
C ASP A 11 2.42 9.82 20.01
N GLU A 12 2.56 10.12 21.30
CA GLU A 12 2.97 9.11 22.29
C GLU A 12 1.92 8.03 22.51
N GLU A 13 0.63 8.39 22.48
CA GLU A 13 -0.49 7.44 22.58
C GLU A 13 -0.63 6.56 21.33
N LEU A 14 -0.11 7.00 20.18
CA LEU A 14 -0.10 6.24 18.92
C LEU A 14 1.01 5.18 18.86
N LEU A 15 2.17 5.41 19.48
CA LEU A 15 3.33 4.50 19.42
C LEU A 15 3.02 3.01 19.63
N PRO A 16 2.22 2.57 20.62
CA PRO A 16 1.94 1.15 20.82
C PRO A 16 1.04 0.52 19.74
N ILE A 17 0.34 1.33 18.92
CA ILE A 17 -0.59 0.85 17.88
C ILE A 17 -0.20 1.25 16.46
N ILE A 18 0.82 2.11 16.28
CA ILE A 18 1.16 2.70 14.98
C ILE A 18 1.40 1.64 13.91
N GLY A 19 2.11 0.54 14.22
CA GLY A 19 2.36 -0.53 13.26
C GLY A 19 1.11 -1.35 12.85
N LYS A 20 -0.02 -1.19 13.55
CA LYS A 20 -1.30 -1.81 13.19
C LYS A 20 -2.15 -0.93 12.29
N ILE A 21 -2.06 0.39 12.46
CA ILE A 21 -2.86 1.38 11.72
C ILE A 21 -2.11 1.99 10.54
N HIS A 22 -0.78 2.01 10.63
CA HIS A 22 0.15 2.42 9.59
C HIS A 22 1.11 1.25 9.36
N PRO A 23 0.69 0.25 8.55
CA PRO A 23 1.57 -0.84 8.17
C PRO A 23 2.92 -0.30 7.65
N SER A 24 4.01 -1.03 7.89
CA SER A 24 5.31 -0.66 7.33
C SER A 24 5.25 -0.64 5.80
N GLU A 25 6.17 0.08 5.14
CA GLU A 25 6.35 0.06 3.67
C GLU A 25 6.37 -1.38 3.11
N ARG A 26 7.03 -2.30 3.81
CA ARG A 26 7.03 -3.74 3.45
C ARG A 26 5.63 -4.37 3.34
N ASN A 27 4.68 -3.97 4.18
CA ASN A 27 3.31 -4.47 4.14
C ASN A 27 2.55 -3.88 2.95
N TYR A 28 2.78 -2.62 2.62
CA TYR A 28 2.22 -2.00 1.42
C TYR A 28 2.80 -2.63 0.14
N ALA A 29 4.11 -2.78 0.07
CA ALA A 29 4.79 -3.45 -1.04
C ALA A 29 4.27 -4.88 -1.25
N LYS A 30 4.04 -5.62 -0.15
CA LYS A 30 3.43 -6.95 -0.22
C LYS A 30 2.01 -6.90 -0.81
N GLN A 31 1.14 -6.02 -0.30
CA GLN A 31 -0.24 -5.90 -0.79
C GLN A 31 -0.29 -5.50 -2.28
N GLN A 32 0.55 -4.55 -2.69
CA GLN A 32 0.67 -4.18 -4.10
C GLN A 32 1.16 -5.36 -4.94
N SER A 33 2.17 -6.10 -4.49
CA SER A 33 2.65 -7.29 -5.21
C SER A 33 1.59 -8.39 -5.32
N ASP A 34 0.83 -8.64 -4.25
CA ASP A 34 -0.24 -9.63 -4.23
C ASP A 34 -1.37 -9.23 -5.19
N TYR A 35 -1.73 -7.95 -5.21
CA TYR A 35 -2.72 -7.40 -6.14
C TYR A 35 -2.28 -7.56 -7.59
N ILE A 36 -1.06 -7.13 -7.92
CA ILE A 36 -0.53 -7.23 -9.30
C ILE A 36 -0.52 -8.69 -9.75
N ILE A 37 -0.04 -9.62 -8.92
CA ILE A 37 -0.08 -11.06 -9.23
C ILE A 37 -1.52 -11.51 -9.49
N SER A 38 -2.47 -11.14 -8.63
CA SER A 38 -3.89 -11.56 -8.78
C SER A 38 -4.53 -11.12 -10.11
N GLN A 39 -4.09 -10.00 -10.68
CA GLN A 39 -4.65 -9.44 -11.91
C GLN A 39 -3.87 -9.88 -13.15
N ALA A 40 -2.54 -9.99 -13.04
CA ALA A 40 -1.66 -10.20 -14.18
C ALA A 40 -1.33 -11.67 -14.45
N ASP A 41 -1.25 -12.52 -13.43
CA ASP A 41 -0.88 -13.95 -13.53
C ASP A 41 -1.98 -14.75 -14.23
N SER A 42 -1.85 -14.88 -15.55
CA SER A 42 -2.81 -15.59 -16.38
C SER A 42 -2.58 -17.10 -16.31
N GLY A 43 -1.32 -17.50 -16.12
CA GLY A 43 -0.91 -18.90 -15.96
C GLY A 43 -1.29 -19.51 -14.60
N LYS A 44 -1.59 -18.67 -13.59
CA LYS A 44 -1.88 -19.03 -12.20
C LYS A 44 -0.74 -19.82 -11.54
N ASP A 45 0.50 -19.49 -11.87
CA ASP A 45 1.69 -20.14 -11.30
C ASP A 45 2.25 -19.39 -10.07
N GLY A 46 1.62 -18.27 -9.70
CA GLY A 46 2.00 -17.41 -8.58
C GLY A 46 3.19 -16.52 -8.89
N ARG A 47 3.59 -16.39 -10.16
CA ARG A 47 4.68 -15.54 -10.64
C ARG A 47 4.21 -14.77 -11.86
N LEU A 48 5.04 -13.80 -12.28
CA LEU A 48 4.78 -13.05 -13.50
C LEU A 48 5.93 -13.30 -14.46
N SER A 49 5.60 -13.88 -15.61
CA SER A 49 6.49 -13.91 -16.75
C SER A 49 6.58 -12.53 -17.40
N LEU A 50 7.67 -12.26 -18.12
CA LEU A 50 7.82 -11.02 -18.87
C LEU A 50 6.69 -10.81 -19.90
N ILE A 51 6.18 -11.90 -20.47
CA ILE A 51 5.06 -11.86 -21.41
C ILE A 51 3.80 -11.32 -20.70
N GLU A 52 3.45 -11.87 -19.54
CA GLU A 52 2.28 -11.42 -18.78
C GLU A 52 2.41 -9.95 -18.35
N MET A 53 3.62 -9.52 -17.98
CA MET A 53 3.88 -8.11 -17.64
C MET A 53 3.66 -7.17 -18.83
N ILE A 54 4.07 -7.57 -20.04
CA ILE A 54 3.94 -6.76 -21.26
C ILE A 54 2.51 -6.80 -21.80
N GLU A 55 1.79 -7.91 -21.64
CA GLU A 55 0.39 -8.04 -22.09
C GLU A 55 -0.61 -7.34 -21.16
N LYS A 56 -0.28 -7.18 -19.87
CA LYS A 56 -1.13 -6.52 -18.88
C LYS A 56 -0.42 -5.34 -18.18
N PRO A 57 0.08 -4.35 -18.92
CA PRO A 57 0.88 -3.26 -18.35
C PRO A 57 0.05 -2.32 -17.47
N TYR A 58 -1.27 -2.23 -17.71
CA TYR A 58 -2.16 -1.34 -16.96
C TYR A 58 -2.29 -1.70 -15.47
N VAL A 59 -2.13 -2.98 -15.12
CA VAL A 59 -2.19 -3.49 -13.75
C VAL A 59 -1.12 -2.82 -12.86
N PHE A 60 0.01 -2.44 -13.45
CA PHE A 60 1.09 -1.77 -12.73
C PHE A 60 0.82 -0.28 -12.49
N TYR A 61 0.06 0.38 -13.37
CA TYR A 61 -0.28 1.80 -13.19
C TYR A 61 -1.40 1.98 -12.16
N SER A 62 -2.40 1.11 -12.15
CA SER A 62 -3.45 1.14 -11.12
C SER A 62 -2.95 0.84 -9.71
N ALA A 63 -1.78 0.21 -9.57
CA ALA A 63 -1.14 -0.01 -8.27
C ALA A 63 -0.43 1.25 -7.72
N ILE A 64 -0.17 2.24 -8.59
CA ILE A 64 0.49 3.51 -8.25
C ILE A 64 -0.52 4.66 -8.16
N PHE A 65 -1.62 4.58 -8.91
CA PHE A 65 -2.67 5.59 -8.92
C PHE A 65 -3.97 4.96 -8.40
N SER A 66 -4.27 5.17 -7.12
CA SER A 66 -5.64 4.97 -6.64
C SER A 66 -6.51 6.05 -7.29
N GLU A 67 -7.60 5.69 -7.97
CA GLU A 67 -8.57 6.67 -8.50
C GLU A 67 -9.25 7.51 -7.39
N ASP A 68 -9.00 7.16 -6.12
CA ASP A 68 -9.47 7.86 -4.92
C ASP A 68 -8.46 8.89 -4.35
N GLU A 69 -7.26 9.04 -4.93
CA GLU A 69 -6.21 9.98 -4.47
C GLU A 69 -6.37 11.38 -5.08
N ASP A 70 -7.47 12.07 -4.75
CA ASP A 70 -7.56 13.54 -4.88
C ASP A 70 -7.15 14.27 -3.58
N GLU A 71 -6.89 13.55 -2.49
CA GLU A 71 -6.43 14.11 -1.20
C GLU A 71 -5.32 13.24 -0.61
N ASP A 72 -4.15 13.85 -0.36
CA ASP A 72 -2.95 13.29 0.29
C ASP A 72 -2.02 12.42 -0.57
N TYR A 73 -1.18 13.11 -1.36
CA TYR A 73 0.10 12.60 -1.85
C TYR A 73 0.98 12.10 -0.70
N GLU A 74 0.85 10.81 -0.37
CA GLU A 74 1.70 10.15 0.61
C GLU A 74 3.12 10.05 0.05
N TYR A 75 3.98 10.95 0.48
CA TYR A 75 5.35 11.10 -0.02
C TYR A 75 6.18 9.84 0.29
N HIS A 76 6.29 8.91 -0.64
CA HIS A 76 7.10 7.70 -0.48
C HIS A 76 8.60 8.05 -0.47
N ASN A 77 9.29 7.76 0.62
CA ASN A 77 10.71 8.11 0.80
C ASN A 77 11.69 7.16 0.09
N GLU A 78 11.19 6.18 -0.66
CA GLU A 78 12.01 5.09 -1.27
C GLU A 78 12.89 5.54 -2.45
N PHE A 79 12.78 6.79 -2.92
CA PHE A 79 13.58 7.36 -4.01
C PHE A 79 14.63 8.39 -3.55
N ARG A 80 15.25 8.21 -2.38
CA ARG A 80 16.37 9.04 -1.90
C ARG A 80 17.75 8.43 -2.10
#